data_AF-A0A1I3VJM7-F1
#
_entry.id   AF-A0A1I3VJM7-F1
#
_cell.length_a   1.000
_cell.length_b   1.000
_cell.length_c   1.000
_cell.angle_alpha   90.00
_cell.angle_beta   90.00
_cell.angle_gamma   90.00
#
_symmetry.space_group_name_H-M   'P 1'
#
loop_
_entity.id
_entity.type
_entity.pdbx_description
1 polymer ?
#
loop_
_entity_poly.entity_id
_entity_poly.type
_entity_poly.pdbx_seq_one_letter_code
_entity_poly.pdbx_strand_id
1 'polypeptide(L)'
;TDKAPSITSAFKKLKEYGFYQGTEHRTIKYLNNLIEQDHRPVKRRNKFYRSLRTASTTIKGMEAIRGLYKKTRKEGTLFGFSVCTEIKVLLGIPA
;
A
#
# COMPACT_ATOMS: atom_id res chain seq x y z
N THR A 1 -14.34 4.17 -2.78
CA THR A 1 -14.09 3.06 -3.72
C THR A 1 -15.04 3.18 -4.89
N ASP A 2 -15.00 2.22 -5.82
CA ASP A 2 -15.95 2.11 -6.92
C ASP A 2 -17.43 2.07 -6.45
N LYS A 3 -18.35 2.39 -7.36
CA LYS A 3 -19.80 2.47 -7.12
C LYS A 3 -20.53 1.12 -7.18
N ALA A 4 -19.79 0.01 -7.27
CA ALA A 4 -20.38 -1.32 -7.31
C ALA A 4 -21.30 -1.60 -6.09
N PRO A 5 -22.56 -2.06 -6.29
CA PRO A 5 -23.51 -2.31 -5.20
C PRO A 5 -23.02 -3.32 -4.15
N SER A 6 -22.19 -4.29 -4.56
CA SER A 6 -21.60 -5.30 -3.69
C SER A 6 -20.70 -4.70 -2.61
N ILE A 7 -20.02 -3.58 -2.90
CA ILE A 7 -19.10 -2.93 -1.96
C ILE A 7 -19.87 -2.29 -0.80
N THR A 8 -20.99 -1.64 -1.09
CA THR A 8 -21.84 -1.02 -0.05
C THR A 8 -22.39 -2.07 0.91
N SER A 9 -22.83 -3.21 0.38
CA SER A 9 -23.30 -4.35 1.19
C SER A 9 -22.19 -4.91 2.08
N ALA A 10 -20.99 -5.12 1.51
CA ALA A 10 -19.82 -5.57 2.27
C ALA A 10 -19.43 -4.57 3.37
N PHE A 11 -19.44 -3.27 3.07
CA PHE A 11 -19.12 -2.22 4.05
C PHE A 11 -20.12 -2.16 5.20
N LYS A 12 -21.42 -2.34 4.91
CA LYS A 12 -22.46 -2.42 5.95
C LYS A 12 -22.22 -3.62 6.89
N LYS A 13 -21.93 -4.79 6.32
CA LYS A 13 -21.58 -5.99 7.11
C LYS A 13 -20.35 -5.75 7.98
N LEU A 14 -19.30 -5.12 7.45
CA LEU A 14 -18.10 -4.81 8.23
C LEU A 14 -18.42 -3.88 9.42
N LYS A 15 -19.32 -2.91 9.24
CA LYS A 15 -19.81 -2.07 10.33
C LYS A 15 -20.59 -2.83 11.39
N GLU A 16 -21.43 -3.78 10.97
CA GLU A 16 -22.17 -4.68 11.87
C GLU A 16 -21.21 -5.53 12.71
N TYR A 17 -20.10 -5.99 12.13
CA TYR A 17 -19.02 -6.70 12.85
C TYR A 17 -18.16 -5.80 13.75
N GLY A 18 -18.46 -4.50 13.85
CA GLY A 18 -17.72 -3.56 14.69
C GLY A 18 -16.50 -2.92 14.03
N PHE A 19 -16.21 -3.24 12.77
CA PHE A 19 -15.13 -2.59 12.03
C PHE A 19 -15.61 -1.27 11.43
N TYR A 20 -14.73 -0.26 11.37
CA TYR A 20 -15.00 0.97 10.63
C TYR A 20 -16.26 1.76 11.06
N GLN A 21 -16.72 1.61 12.31
CA GLN A 21 -17.98 2.21 12.81
C GLN A 21 -18.06 3.73 12.60
N GLY A 22 -16.95 4.46 12.80
CA GLY A 22 -16.86 5.92 12.62
C GLY A 22 -16.42 6.37 11.22
N THR A 23 -16.35 5.47 10.25
CA THR A 23 -15.82 5.78 8.91
C THR A 23 -16.93 5.94 7.89
N GLU A 24 -16.84 6.97 7.06
CA GLU A 24 -17.74 7.20 5.93
C GLU A 24 -17.23 6.52 4.67
N HIS A 25 -18.11 5.83 3.95
CA HIS A 25 -17.78 5.26 2.66
C HIS A 25 -17.91 6.30 1.56
N ARG A 26 -16.77 6.79 1.04
CA ARG A 26 -16.72 7.77 -0.04
C ARG A 26 -16.59 7.10 -1.41
N THR A 27 -17.53 7.35 -2.31
CA THR A 27 -17.55 6.85 -3.70
C THR A 27 -17.15 7.92 -4.71
N ILE A 28 -16.12 8.71 -4.36
CA ILE A 28 -15.64 9.81 -5.19
C ILE A 28 -14.54 9.31 -6.14
N LYS A 29 -14.64 9.64 -7.44
CA LYS A 29 -13.73 9.19 -8.50
C LYS A 29 -12.26 9.53 -8.22
N TYR A 30 -11.96 10.74 -7.76
CA TYR A 30 -10.56 11.13 -7.51
C TYR A 30 -9.94 10.34 -6.35
N LEU A 31 -10.70 10.02 -5.30
CA LEU A 31 -10.22 9.16 -4.20
C LEU A 31 -9.96 7.75 -4.69
N ASN A 32 -10.81 7.23 -5.58
CA ASN A 32 -10.58 5.93 -6.20
C ASN A 32 -9.29 5.94 -7.05
N ASN A 33 -9.04 7.02 -7.79
CA ASN A 33 -7.82 7.16 -8.58
C ASN A 33 -6.55 7.16 -7.71
N LEU A 34 -6.59 7.73 -6.50
CA LEU A 34 -5.47 7.70 -5.55
C LEU A 34 -5.17 6.28 -5.08
N ILE A 35 -6.22 5.52 -4.72
CA ILE A 35 -6.08 4.08 -4.37
C ILE A 35 -5.54 3.30 -5.57
N GLU A 36 -6.10 3.55 -6.76
CA GLU A 36 -5.67 2.86 -7.98
C GLU A 36 -4.20 3.16 -8.32
N GLN A 37 -3.77 4.39 -8.08
CA GLN A 37 -2.39 4.82 -8.26
C GLN A 37 -1.43 4.14 -7.27
N ASP A 38 -1.86 3.94 -6.03
CA ASP A 38 -1.07 3.34 -4.94
C ASP A 38 -0.52 1.96 -5.34
N HIS A 39 -1.34 1.14 -5.98
CA HIS A 39 -0.96 -0.22 -6.38
C HIS A 39 -0.55 -0.36 -7.87
N ARG A 40 -0.46 0.74 -8.64
CA ARG A 40 0.05 0.70 -10.04
C ARG A 40 1.40 -0.02 -10.18
N PRO A 41 2.39 0.20 -9.30
CA PRO A 41 3.69 -0.48 -9.40
C PRO A 41 3.56 -2.01 -9.30
N VAL A 42 2.68 -2.49 -8.43
CA VAL A 42 2.41 -3.92 -8.24
C VAL A 42 1.68 -4.49 -9.46
N LYS A 43 0.61 -3.82 -9.94
CA LYS A 43 -0.14 -4.23 -11.13
C LYS A 43 0.73 -4.27 -12.39
N ARG A 44 1.68 -3.33 -12.55
CA ARG A 44 2.62 -3.32 -13.70
C ARG A 44 3.48 -4.60 -13.78
N ARG A 45 3.76 -5.24 -12.65
CA ARG A 45 4.56 -6.48 -12.61
C ARG A 45 3.73 -7.76 -12.73
N ASN A 46 2.41 -7.66 -12.91
CA ASN A 46 1.49 -8.81 -12.88
C ASN A 46 1.90 -9.95 -13.83
N LYS A 47 2.33 -9.63 -15.05
CA LYS A 47 2.75 -10.64 -16.05
C LYS A 47 4.00 -11.44 -15.66
N PHE A 48 4.78 -10.98 -14.67
CA PHE A 48 6.04 -11.59 -14.27
C PHE A 48 5.90 -12.52 -13.05
N TYR A 49 4.73 -12.56 -12.42
CA TYR A 49 4.49 -13.46 -11.30
C TYR A 49 4.24 -14.89 -11.79
N ARG A 50 5.12 -15.82 -11.40
CA ARG A 50 5.04 -17.24 -11.80
C ARG A 50 4.13 -18.07 -10.89
N SER A 51 4.01 -17.71 -9.61
CA SER A 51 3.11 -18.37 -8.65
C SER A 51 2.69 -17.40 -7.54
N LEU A 52 1.61 -17.72 -6.83
CA LEU A 52 1.14 -16.91 -5.70
C LEU A 52 2.19 -16.78 -4.59
N ARG A 53 2.95 -17.85 -4.34
CA ARG A 53 4.02 -17.86 -3.33
C ARG A 53 5.12 -16.84 -3.66
N THR A 54 5.60 -16.83 -4.91
CA THR A 54 6.65 -15.91 -5.35
C THR A 54 6.13 -14.48 -5.56
N ALA A 55 4.87 -14.34 -5.97
CA ALA A 55 4.19 -13.04 -6.02
C ALA A 55 4.11 -12.41 -4.62
N SER A 56 3.68 -13.19 -3.62
CA SER A 56 3.51 -12.69 -2.25
C SER A 56 4.82 -12.15 -1.66
N THR A 57 5.93 -12.87 -1.82
CA THR A 57 7.24 -12.41 -1.33
C THR A 57 7.69 -11.13 -2.05
N THR A 58 7.49 -11.06 -3.37
CA THR A 58 7.85 -9.89 -4.18
C THR A 58 7.03 -8.66 -3.80
N ILE A 59 5.70 -8.82 -3.66
CA ILE A 59 4.79 -7.73 -3.26
C ILE A 59 5.17 -7.21 -1.88
N LYS A 60 5.41 -8.10 -0.90
CA LYS A 60 5.87 -7.71 0.44
C LYS A 60 7.16 -6.89 0.40
N GLY A 61 8.14 -7.30 -0.42
CA GLY A 61 9.37 -6.53 -0.59
C GLY A 61 9.14 -5.13 -1.18
N MET A 62 8.28 -5.02 -2.20
CA MET A 62 7.90 -3.73 -2.79
C MET A 62 7.17 -2.82 -1.78
N GLU A 63 6.28 -3.39 -0.97
CA GLU A 63 5.56 -2.68 0.08
C GLU A 63 6.50 -2.20 1.20
N ALA A 64 7.46 -3.02 1.61
CA ALA A 64 8.45 -2.66 2.61
C ALA A 64 9.30 -1.46 2.16
N ILE A 65 9.86 -1.51 0.95
CA ILE A 65 10.63 -0.40 0.36
C ILE A 65 9.78 0.87 0.28
N ARG A 66 8.51 0.73 -0.13
CA ARG A 66 7.59 1.85 -0.24
C ARG A 66 7.21 2.43 1.12
N GLY A 67 7.09 1.61 2.16
CA GLY A 67 6.88 2.03 3.54
C GLY A 67 8.04 2.87 4.06
N LEU A 68 9.28 2.41 3.83
CA LEU A 68 10.49 3.15 4.17
C LEU A 68 10.55 4.50 3.45
N TYR A 69 10.26 4.54 2.15
CA TYR A 69 10.19 5.78 1.38
C TYR A 69 9.15 6.76 1.93
N LYS A 70 7.96 6.28 2.29
CA LYS A 70 6.92 7.16 2.87
C LYS A 70 7.31 7.66 4.27
N LYS A 71 8.02 6.86 5.06
CA LYS A 71 8.49 7.24 6.40
C LYS A 71 9.53 8.37 6.32
N THR A 72 10.58 8.19 5.52
CA THR A 72 11.64 9.19 5.31
C THR A 72 11.08 10.51 4.78
N ARG A 73 10.12 10.45 3.84
CA ARG A 73 9.43 11.66 3.34
C ARG A 73 8.63 12.42 4.40
N LYS A 74 8.08 11.74 5.41
CA LYS A 74 7.37 12.38 6.52
C LYS A 74 8.33 13.02 7.53
N GLU A 75 9.50 12.42 7.71
CA GLU A 75 10.54 12.89 8.63
C GLU A 75 11.30 14.13 8.10
N GLY A 76 11.05 14.53 6.86
CA GLY A 76 11.60 15.76 6.28
C GLY A 76 13.09 15.67 5.94
N THR A 77 13.63 14.46 5.79
CA THR A 77 15.04 14.25 5.44
C THR A 77 15.34 14.93 4.10
N LEU A 78 16.25 15.92 4.13
CA LEU A 78 16.57 16.78 2.98
C LEU A 78 17.36 16.05 1.88
N PHE A 79 18.06 14.98 2.25
CA PHE A 79 18.89 14.18 1.35
C PHE A 79 18.09 13.07 0.64
N GLY A 80 18.56 12.70 -0.55
CA GLY A 80 17.90 11.72 -1.42
C GLY A 80 17.72 10.35 -0.76
N PHE A 81 16.55 9.76 -0.97
CA PHE A 81 16.23 8.41 -0.47
C PHE A 81 17.09 7.35 -1.16
N SER A 82 17.75 6.51 -0.36
CA SER A 82 18.53 5.36 -0.84
C SER A 82 18.10 4.09 -0.10
N VAL A 83 17.50 3.14 -0.84
CA VAL A 83 16.95 1.89 -0.28
C VAL A 83 18.00 1.12 0.50
N CYS A 84 19.22 0.99 -0.04
CA CYS A 84 20.30 0.24 0.61
C CYS A 84 20.68 0.84 1.97
N THR A 85 20.75 2.17 2.04
CA THR A 85 21.11 2.90 3.27
C THR A 85 20.03 2.75 4.32
N GLU A 86 18.76 2.93 3.92
CA GLU A 86 17.60 2.78 4.82
C GLU A 86 17.48 1.36 5.37
N ILE A 87 17.75 0.35 4.54
CA ILE A 87 17.76 -1.06 4.98
C ILE A 87 18.94 -1.32 5.93
N LYS A 88 20.14 -0.82 5.64
CA LYS A 88 21.30 -0.95 6.55
C LYS A 88 21.01 -0.32 7.92
N VAL A 89 20.46 0.89 7.94
CA VAL A 89 20.04 1.59 9.17
C VAL A 89 19.00 0.77 9.93
N LEU A 90 17.98 0.25 9.22
CA LEU A 90 16.94 -0.60 9.84
C LEU A 90 17.53 -1.88 10.45
N LEU A 91 18.56 -2.45 9.83
CA LEU A 91 19.23 -3.67 10.27
C LEU A 91 20.36 -3.39 11.29
N GLY A 92 20.63 -2.13 11.65
CA GLY A 92 21.69 -1.76 12.58
C GLY A 92 23.10 -2.04 12.07
N ILE A 93 23.28 -2.17 10.75
CA ILE A 93 24.59 -2.44 10.14
C ILE A 93 25.31 -1.10 9.97
N PRO A 94 26.52 -0.91 10.54
CA PRO A 94 27.30 0.31 10.37
C PRO A 94 27.62 0.53 8.88
N ALA A 95 27.62 1.79 8.46
CA ALA A 95 27.76 2.20 7.07
C ALA A 95 29.08 1.73 6.44
#